data_AF-A0A0F3H4D0-F1
#
_entry.id   AF-A0A0F3H4D0-F1
#
_cell.length_a   1.000
_cell.length_b   1.000
_cell.length_c   1.000
_cell.angle_alpha   90.00
_cell.angle_beta   90.00
_cell.angle_gamma   90.00
#
_symmetry.space_group_name_H-M   'P 1'
#
loop_
_entity.id
_entity.type
_entity.pdbx_description
1 polymer ?
#
loop_
_entity_poly.entity_id
_entity_poly.type
_entity_poly.pdbx_seq_one_letter_code
_entity_poly.pdbx_strand_id
1 'polypeptide(L)' 'MPDLNWHIKEVGDFNKDGKYDIIWQNMSSGLLVVWFMDGMKIADYKVIALVPISDWDIIK' A
#
# COMPACT_ATOMS: atom_id res chain seq x y z
N MET A 1 16.11 6.80 10.76
CA MET A 1 16.25 5.54 9.99
C MET A 1 14.98 5.38 9.14
N PRO A 2 15.07 4.95 7.88
CA PRO A 2 13.87 4.70 7.07
C PRO A 2 12.99 3.63 7.72
N ASP A 3 11.68 3.78 7.65
CA ASP A 3 10.73 2.77 8.11
C ASP A 3 10.70 1.61 7.10
N LEU A 4 11.35 0.50 7.47
CA LEU A 4 11.46 -0.69 6.62
C LEU A 4 10.20 -1.57 6.64
N ASN A 5 9.17 -1.20 7.42
CA ASN A 5 7.95 -1.99 7.52
C ASN A 5 6.98 -1.74 6.35
N TRP A 6 7.28 -0.82 5.43
CA TRP A 6 6.44 -0.58 4.26
C TRP A 6 6.79 -1.53 3.11
N HIS A 7 5.81 -2.31 2.68
CA HIS A 7 5.91 -3.24 1.57
C HIS A 7 4.89 -2.92 0.49
N ILE A 8 5.25 -3.13 -0.78
CA ILE A 8 4.29 -3.06 -1.88
C ILE A 8 3.36 -4.26 -1.75
N LYS A 9 2.05 -3.98 -1.67
CA LYS A 9 1.00 -4.99 -1.64
C LYS A 9 0.46 -5.29 -3.02
N GLU A 10 0.23 -4.25 -3.82
CA GLU A 10 -0.37 -4.36 -5.15
C GLU A 10 0.01 -3.17 -6.04
N VAL A 11 -0.02 -3.38 -7.36
CA VAL A 11 0.18 -2.36 -8.39
C VAL A 11 -0.95 -2.47 -9.40
N GLY A 12 -1.61 -1.37 -9.73
CA GLY A 12 -2.78 -1.35 -10.61
C GLY A 12 -3.31 0.06 -10.81
N ASP A 13 -4.21 0.26 -11.78
CA ASP A 13 -4.89 1.55 -11.98
C ASP A 13 -6.14 1.59 -11.08
N PHE A 14 -6.00 2.20 -9.89
CA PHE A 14 -7.05 2.17 -8.87
C PHE A 14 -7.97 3.41 -8.95
N ASN A 15 -7.49 4.52 -9.52
CA ASN A 15 -8.29 5.73 -9.73
C ASN A 15 -8.89 5.86 -11.15
N LYS A 16 -8.54 4.94 -12.07
CA LYS A 16 -8.99 4.89 -13.47
C LYS A 16 -8.49 6.06 -14.32
N ASP A 17 -7.29 6.55 -14.05
CA ASP A 17 -6.66 7.63 -14.82
C ASP A 17 -5.75 7.11 -15.97
N GLY A 18 -5.65 5.79 -16.12
CA GLY A 18 -4.83 5.12 -17.12
C GLY A 18 -3.36 4.97 -16.72
N LYS A 19 -3.01 5.24 -15.47
CA LYS A 19 -1.65 5.10 -14.91
C LYS A 19 -1.63 4.05 -13.80
N TYR A 20 -0.47 3.45 -13.59
CA TYR A 20 -0.30 2.45 -12.52
C TYR A 20 -0.05 3.13 -11.19
N ASP A 21 -0.92 2.87 -10.23
CA ASP A 21 -0.81 3.26 -8.83
C ASP A 21 -0.18 2.15 -7.99
N ILE A 22 0.26 2.47 -6.77
CA ILE A 22 0.91 1.52 -5.86
C ILE A 22 0.18 1.50 -4.52
N ILE A 23 -0.25 0.31 -4.08
CA ILE A 23 -0.72 0.10 -2.71
C ILE A 23 0.44 -0.37 -1.85
N TRP A 24 0.70 0.37 -0.78
CA TRP A 24 1.67 0.07 0.25
C TRP A 24 0.97 -0.40 1.53
N GLN A 25 1.53 -1.42 2.16
CA GLN A 25 1.11 -1.88 3.48
C GLN A 25 2.27 -1.74 4.47
N ASN A 26 2.02 -1.13 5.61
CA ASN A 26 2.93 -1.13 6.74
C ASN A 26 2.71 -2.40 7.56
N MET A 27 3.70 -3.29 7.60
CA MET A 27 3.62 -4.61 8.21
C MET A 27 3.69 -4.59 9.74
N SER A 28 4.01 -3.47 10.38
CA SER A 28 3.99 -3.34 11.84
C SER A 28 2.69 -2.75 12.39
N SER A 29 2.06 -1.85 11.63
CA SER A 29 0.79 -1.21 12.02
C SER A 29 -0.44 -1.75 11.29
N GLY A 30 -0.25 -2.42 10.15
CA GLY A 30 -1.33 -2.83 9.27
C GLY A 30 -1.89 -1.72 8.38
N LEU A 31 -1.31 -0.52 8.43
CA LEU A 31 -1.78 0.62 7.66
C LEU A 31 -1.64 0.38 6.15
N LEU A 32 -2.72 0.54 5.41
CA LEU A 32 -2.78 0.39 3.96
C LEU A 32 -2.96 1.78 3.32
N VAL A 33 -2.08 2.14 2.40
CA VAL A 33 -2.07 3.44 1.72
C VAL A 33 -1.93 3.21 0.23
N VAL A 34 -2.66 3.97 -0.59
CA VAL A 34 -2.42 4.05 -2.04
C VAL A 34 -1.63 5.30 -2.36
N TRP A 35 -0.63 5.16 -3.22
CA TRP A 35 0.03 6.24 -3.92
C TRP A 35 -0.50 6.27 -5.35
N PHE A 36 -1.20 7.34 -5.70
CA PHE A 36 -1.60 7.61 -7.07
C PHE A 36 -0.41 8.17 -7.83
N MET A 37 -0.10 7.63 -9.00
CA MET A 37 1.18 7.92 -9.67
C MET A 37 1.01 8.67 -11.00
N ASP A 38 1.96 9.55 -11.28
CA ASP A 38 2.17 10.15 -12.59
C ASP A 38 3.58 9.81 -13.12
N GLY A 39 3.67 8.64 -13.78
CA GLY A 39 4.94 8.05 -14.17
C GLY A 39 5.78 7.70 -12.94
N MET A 40 6.92 8.36 -12.76
CA MET A 40 7.81 8.16 -11.61
C MET A 40 7.52 9.09 -10.43
N LYS A 41 6.49 9.94 -10.51
CA LYS A 41 6.12 10.89 -9.45
C LYS A 41 4.86 10.42 -8.74
N ILE A 42 4.77 10.71 -7.44
CA ILE A 42 3.52 10.56 -6.68
C ILE A 42 2.66 11.79 -6.98
N ALA A 43 1.47 11.58 -7.51
CA ALA A 43 0.50 12.62 -7.80
C ALA A 43 -0.35 12.96 -6.56
N ASP A 44 -0.81 11.94 -5.85
CA ASP A 44 -1.60 12.06 -4.61
C ASP A 44 -1.45 10.76 -3.78
N TYR A 45 -1.91 10.78 -2.53
CA TYR A 45 -1.93 9.59 -1.69
C TYR A 45 -3.18 9.55 -0.80
N LYS A 46 -3.59 8.33 -0.44
CA LYS A 46 -4.74 8.15 0.45
C LYS A 46 -4.56 6.96 1.37
N VAL A 47 -4.90 7.14 2.64
CA VAL A 47 -5.08 6.03 3.57
C VAL A 47 -6.34 5.26 3.17
N ILE A 48 -6.18 3.98 2.86
CA ILE A 48 -7.28 3.09 2.48
C ILE A 48 -7.95 2.52 3.73
N ALA A 49 -7.15 1.89 4.59
CA ALA A 49 -7.64 1.16 5.76
C ALA A 49 -6.52 0.88 6.77
N LEU A 50 -6.91 0.48 7.97
CA LEU A 50 -6.06 -0.22 8.91
C LEU A 50 -6.43 -1.70 8.85
N VAL A 51 -5.56 -2.54 8.28
CA VAL A 51 -5.77 -3.98 8.17
C VAL A 51 -5.05 -4.65 9.34
N PRO A 52 -5.76 -5.27 10.30
CA PRO A 52 -5.10 -5.93 11.42
C PRO A 52 -4.02 -6.90 10.93
N ILE A 53 -2.80 -6.72 11.43
CA ILE A 53 -1.74 -7.70 11.24
C ILE A 53 -2.05 -8.88 12.15
N SER A 54 -2.72 -9.88 11.59
CA SER A 54 -3.05 -11.11 12.30
C SER A 54 -1.93 -12.11 12.08
N ASP A 55 -1.34 -12.61 13.17
CA ASP A 55 -0.36 -13.71 13.15
C ASP A 55 -1.00 -15.08 12.83
N TRP A 56 -2.31 -15.15 12.60
CA TRP A 56 -3.06 -16.42 12.45
C TRP A 56 -2.88 -17.16 11.11
N ASP A 57 -1.89 -16.81 10.28
CA ASP A 57 -1.53 -17.61 9.11
C ASP A 57 -0.75 -18.91 9.44
N ILE A 58 -0.51 -19.21 10.73
CA ILE A 58 0.12 -20.47 11.18
C ILE A 58 -0.90 -21.45 11.77
N ILE A 59 -1.96 -21.81 11.02
CA ILE A 59 -2.58 -23.13 11.18
C ILE A 59 -3.03 -23.63 9.79
N LYS A 60 -2.23 -24.52 9.20
CA LYS A 60 -2.64 -25.48 8.17
C LYS A 60 -2.21 -26.88 8.61
#